data_AF-A0A349V0G4-F1
#
_entry.id   AF-A0A349V0G4-F1
#
_cell.length_a   1.000
_cell.length_b   1.000
_cell.length_c   1.000
_cell.angle_alpha   90.00
_cell.angle_beta   90.00
_cell.angle_gamma   90.00
#
_symmetry.space_group_name_H-M   'P 1'
#
loop_
_entity.id
_entity.type
_entity.pdbx_description
1 polymer ?
#
loop_
_entity_poly.entity_id
_entity_poly.type
_entity_poly.pdbx_seq_one_letter_code
_entity_poly.pdbx_strand_id
1 'polypeptide(L)' 'METPEELEYDQDMISLLEAVWGEGFMSPGGTEEIDRVLGDKDLREARVLDIG' A
#
# COMPACT_ATOMS: atom_id res chain seq x y z
N MET A 1 10.19 0.34 -32.69
CA MET A 1 10.47 1.38 -31.69
C MET A 1 9.67 0.97 -30.49
N GLU A 2 10.31 0.33 -29.52
CA GLU A 2 9.64 -0.02 -28.26
C GLU A 2 9.36 1.27 -27.51
N THR A 3 8.11 1.47 -27.10
CA THR A 3 7.74 2.52 -26.15
C THR A 3 8.46 2.19 -24.83
N PRO A 4 9.06 3.17 -24.14
CA PRO A 4 9.52 2.95 -22.77
C PRO A 4 8.35 2.36 -21.99
N GLU A 5 8.58 1.26 -21.26
CA GLU A 5 7.57 0.75 -20.34
C GLU A 5 7.29 1.86 -19.33
N GLU A 6 6.11 2.48 -19.44
CA GLU A 6 5.63 3.41 -18.42
C GLU A 6 5.50 2.60 -17.13
N LEU A 7 6.33 2.92 -16.14
CA LEU A 7 6.26 2.31 -14.82
C LEU A 7 4.95 2.75 -14.18
N GLU A 8 4.06 1.80 -13.89
CA GLU A 8 2.78 2.07 -13.22
C GLU A 8 2.97 2.81 -11.88
N TYR A 9 4.09 2.53 -11.20
CA TYR A 9 4.48 3.16 -9.94
C TYR A 9 5.80 3.92 -10.12
N ASP A 10 5.78 4.96 -10.95
CA ASP A 10 6.85 5.95 -10.92
C ASP A 10 6.82 6.79 -9.63
N GLN A 11 7.85 7.61 -9.43
CA GLN A 11 7.99 8.39 -8.20
C GLN A 11 6.87 9.42 -8.01
N ASP A 12 6.32 9.95 -9.11
CA ASP A 12 5.26 10.94 -9.05
C ASP A 12 3.94 10.28 -8.64
N MET A 13 3.66 9.08 -9.18
CA MET A 13 2.52 8.26 -8.79
C MET A 13 2.61 7.80 -7.33
N ILE A 14 3.77 7.32 -6.90
CA ILE A 14 4.00 6.91 -5.50
C ILE A 14 3.77 8.11 -4.56
N SER A 15 4.37 9.27 -4.88
CA SER A 15 4.21 10.48 -4.07
C SER A 15 2.75 10.94 -4.00
N LEU A 16 2.00 10.80 -5.11
CA LEU A 16 0.58 11.10 -5.13
C LEU A 16 -0.22 10.16 -4.24
N LEU A 17 0.04 8.84 -4.32
CA LEU A 17 -0.68 7.85 -3.53
C LEU A 17 -0.40 8.04 -2.03
N GLU A 18 0.85 8.27 -1.64
CA GLU A 18 1.21 8.55 -0.24
C GLU A 18 0.59 9.86 0.26
N ALA A 19 0.44 10.87 -0.60
CA ALA A 19 -0.25 12.11 -0.24
C ALA A 19 -1.76 11.91 -0.01
N VAL A 20 -2.38 10.96 -0.71
CA VAL A 20 -3.83 10.66 -0.57
C VAL A 20 -4.10 9.71 0.59
N TRP A 21 -3.28 8.67 0.76
CA TRP A 21 -3.54 7.56 1.68
C TRP A 21 -2.66 7.54 2.92
N GLY A 22 -1.60 8.34 2.96
CA GLY A 22 -0.62 8.43 4.05
C GLY A 22 0.76 7.93 3.64
N GLU A 23 1.79 8.40 4.36
CA GLU A 23 3.18 7.96 4.16
C GLU A 23 3.29 6.43 4.26
N GLY A 24 3.90 5.80 3.24
CA GLY A 24 4.03 4.35 3.13
C GLY A 24 2.81 3.62 2.55
N PHE A 25 1.74 4.33 2.18
CA PHE A 25 0.52 3.72 1.63
C PHE A 25 0.38 3.97 0.12
N MET A 26 0.48 2.90 -0.66
CA MET A 26 0.23 2.91 -2.10
C MET A 26 -1.16 2.38 -2.46
N SER A 27 -1.98 1.98 -1.48
CA SER A 27 -3.33 1.45 -1.67
C SER A 27 -4.37 2.22 -0.84
N PRO A 28 -5.66 2.19 -1.25
CA PRO A 28 -6.69 2.99 -0.60
C PRO A 28 -6.92 2.72 0.88
N GLY A 29 -7.22 3.80 1.61
CA GLY A 29 -7.76 3.75 2.97
C GLY A 29 -6.75 3.81 4.10
N GLY A 30 -5.45 3.85 3.82
CA GLY A 30 -4.42 4.13 4.82
C GLY A 30 -4.46 3.20 6.03
N THR A 31 -4.17 3.76 7.21
CA THR A 31 -4.26 3.03 8.49
C THR A 31 -5.69 2.62 8.85
N GLU A 32 -6.71 3.38 8.43
CA GLU A 32 -8.11 3.05 8.72
C GLU A 32 -8.54 1.74 8.05
N GLU A 33 -8.03 1.46 6.84
CA GLU A 33 -8.27 0.19 6.15
C GLU A 33 -7.57 -0.97 6.85
N ILE A 34 -6.36 -0.75 7.37
CA ILE A 34 -5.67 -1.75 8.20
C ILE A 34 -6.51 -2.08 9.42
N ASP A 35 -6.99 -1.08 10.16
CA ASP A 35 -7.84 -1.27 11.34
C ASP A 35 -9.13 -2.01 10.99
N ARG A 36 -9.75 -1.69 9.84
CA ARG A 36 -10.96 -2.36 9.36
C ARG A 36 -10.72 -3.83 9.00
N VAL A 37 -9.62 -4.13 8.30
CA VAL A 37 -9.31 -5.48 7.79
C VAL A 37 -8.80 -6.38 8.92
N LEU A 38 -7.89 -5.87 9.75
CA LEU A 38 -7.38 -6.62 10.90
C LEU A 38 -8.44 -6.73 12.00
N GLY A 39 -9.16 -5.65 12.30
CA GLY A 39 -10.12 -5.61 13.40
C GLY A 39 -9.48 -6.06 14.71
N ASP A 40 -10.19 -6.88 15.49
CA ASP A 40 -9.72 -7.39 16.78
C ASP A 40 -8.84 -8.67 16.67
N LYS A 41 -8.26 -8.96 15.50
CA LYS A 41 -7.43 -10.16 15.33
C LYS A 41 -6.14 -10.06 16.16
N ASP A 42 -5.91 -11.06 16.99
CA ASP A 42 -4.63 -11.21 17.68
C ASP A 42 -3.60 -11.86 16.74
N LEU A 43 -2.56 -11.11 16.41
CA LEU A 43 -1.46 -11.56 15.55
C LEU A 43 -0.20 -11.93 16.35
N ARG A 44 -0.25 -11.92 17.68
CA ARG A 44 0.90 -12.31 18.50
C ARG A 44 1.30 -13.75 18.16
N GLU A 45 2.60 -13.98 18.01
CA GLU A 45 3.21 -15.27 17.63
C GLU A 45 2.84 -15.80 16.24
N ALA A 46 2.05 -15.05 15.45
CA ALA A 46 1.74 -15.42 14.08
C ALA A 46 2.94 -15.20 13.15
N ARG A 47 3.01 -16.01 12.09
CA ARG A 47 3.86 -15.72 10.93
C ARG A 47 3.00 -15.02 9.89
N VAL A 48 3.36 -13.79 9.55
CA VAL A 48 2.61 -12.95 8.59
C VAL A 48 3.30 -12.99 7.24
N LEU A 49 2.51 -13.11 6.17
CA LEU A 49 2.94 -12.92 4.78
C LEU A 49 2.17 -11.72 4.23
N ASP A 50 2.90 -10.72 3.76
CA ASP A 50 2.36 -9.56 3.06
C ASP A 50 2.71 -9.66 1.58
N ILE A 51 1.73 -9.40 0.71
CA ILE A 51 1.85 -9.50 -0.74
C ILE A 51 1.41 -8.15 -1.31
N GLY A 52 2.36 -7.44 -1.91
CA GLY A 52 2.13 -6.24 -2.72
C GLY A 52 1.74 -6.62 -4.14
#